data_AF-A0AAV2MRT7-F1
#
_entry.id   AF-A0AAV2MRT7-F1
#
_cell.length_a   1.000
_cell.length_b   1.000
_cell.length_c   1.000
_cell.angle_alpha   90.00
_cell.angle_beta   90.00
_cell.angle_gamma   90.00
#
_symmetry.space_group_name_H-M   'P 1'
#
loop_
_entity.id
_entity.type
_entity.pdbx_description
1 polymer ?
#
loop_
_entity_poly.entity_id
_entity_poly.type
_entity_poly.pdbx_seq_one_letter_code
_entity_poly.pdbx_strand_id
1 'polypeptide(L)'
;MAGEQEKPTLKSAMKAIRDSHNELSAKIDRNRTDLQQSLAKIEQAQTTLFEQVQEMETRVGANEDNMVDAVTRITTMENEIKLLKTRGPDKTHHTVAKFLNYRQREMVLRLAREKHPLLLDDNRISFYPDYSAETQRNMLAYNEVKKKLRDKNIEYASRYPAKLRVRHEGAFKLFSSPAEVENFLRTLED
;
A
#
# COMPACT_ATOMS: atom_id res chain seq x y z
N MET A 1 -56.33 -16.28 -86.39
CA MET A 1 -57.56 -15.72 -85.77
C MET A 1 -57.14 -14.99 -84.51
N ALA A 2 -56.88 -13.69 -84.65
CA ALA A 2 -56.38 -12.83 -83.58
C ALA A 2 -57.58 -12.26 -82.82
N GLY A 3 -57.67 -12.56 -81.52
CA GLY A 3 -58.72 -12.07 -80.64
C GLY A 3 -58.70 -10.55 -80.56
N GLU A 4 -59.81 -9.94 -80.93
CA GLU A 4 -60.04 -8.51 -80.96
C GLU A 4 -60.08 -7.99 -79.51
N GLN A 5 -59.02 -7.29 -79.11
CA GLN A 5 -58.93 -6.63 -77.81
C GLN A 5 -59.95 -5.48 -77.77
N GLU A 6 -61.03 -5.70 -77.02
CA GLU A 6 -62.06 -4.71 -76.70
C GLU A 6 -61.40 -3.50 -75.99
N LYS A 7 -61.37 -2.33 -76.64
CA LYS A 7 -60.78 -1.11 -76.05
C LYS A 7 -61.65 -0.64 -74.88
N PRO A 8 -61.08 -0.46 -73.67
CA PRO A 8 -61.88 -0.13 -72.48
C PRO A 8 -62.53 1.25 -72.62
N THR A 9 -63.83 1.33 -72.34
CA THR A 9 -64.61 2.58 -72.35
C THR A 9 -64.11 3.52 -71.24
N LEU A 10 -64.03 4.83 -71.51
CA LEU A 10 -63.54 5.87 -70.57
C LEU A 10 -64.15 5.78 -69.16
N LYS A 11 -65.43 5.41 -69.07
CA LYS A 11 -66.16 5.22 -67.81
C LYS A 11 -65.60 4.06 -66.96
N SER A 12 -65.16 2.98 -67.60
CA SER A 12 -64.52 1.83 -66.94
C SER A 12 -63.15 2.22 -66.38
N ALA A 13 -62.35 2.95 -67.16
CA ALA A 13 -61.05 3.47 -66.71
C ALA A 13 -61.19 4.42 -65.52
N MET A 14 -62.15 5.35 -65.55
CA MET A 14 -62.40 6.27 -64.42
C MET A 14 -62.88 5.55 -63.15
N LYS A 15 -63.67 4.47 -63.30
CA LYS A 15 -64.08 3.65 -62.15
C LYS A 15 -62.89 2.92 -61.54
N ALA A 16 -62.06 2.29 -62.36
CA ALA A 16 -60.86 1.58 -61.90
C ALA A 16 -59.87 2.51 -61.18
N ILE A 17 -59.68 3.74 -61.67
CA ILE A 17 -58.85 4.75 -61.00
C ILE A 17 -59.42 5.12 -59.63
N ARG A 18 -60.75 5.28 -59.52
CA ARG A 18 -61.42 5.58 -58.25
C ARG A 18 -61.27 4.44 -57.25
N ASP A 19 -61.48 3.20 -57.69
CA ASP A 19 -61.35 2.02 -56.84
C ASP A 19 -59.89 1.84 -56.37
N SER A 20 -58.91 2.05 -57.26
CA SER A 20 -57.49 2.03 -56.90
C SER A 20 -57.10 3.15 -55.93
N HIS A 21 -57.63 4.37 -56.11
CA HIS A 21 -57.43 5.47 -55.18
C HIS A 21 -57.99 5.13 -53.79
N ASN A 22 -59.20 4.57 -53.73
CA ASN A 22 -59.81 4.17 -52.46
C ASN A 22 -59.00 3.05 -51.76
N GLU A 23 -58.48 2.09 -52.52
CA GLU A 23 -57.62 1.03 -52.00
C GLU A 23 -56.29 1.56 -51.46
N LEU A 24 -55.66 2.51 -52.18
CA LEU A 24 -54.46 3.21 -51.72
C LEU A 24 -54.71 4.01 -50.45
N SER A 25 -55.82 4.76 -50.37
CA SER A 25 -56.21 5.47 -49.14
C SER A 25 -56.39 4.50 -47.97
N ALA A 26 -57.08 3.38 -48.17
CA ALA A 26 -57.25 2.37 -47.13
C ALA A 26 -55.90 1.75 -46.68
N LYS A 27 -54.96 1.56 -47.61
CA LYS A 27 -53.61 1.06 -47.29
C LYS A 27 -52.79 2.10 -46.52
N ILE A 28 -52.89 3.38 -46.88
CA ILE A 28 -52.25 4.49 -46.15
C ILE A 28 -52.78 4.56 -44.72
N ASP A 29 -54.10 4.43 -44.53
CA ASP A 29 -54.70 4.46 -43.20
C ASP A 29 -54.27 3.27 -42.34
N ARG A 30 -54.24 2.05 -42.90
CA ARG A 30 -53.71 0.86 -42.20
C ARG A 30 -52.25 1.03 -41.80
N ASN A 31 -51.40 1.47 -42.73
CA ASN A 31 -49.99 1.71 -42.42
C ASN A 31 -49.83 2.81 -41.35
N ARG A 32 -50.68 3.85 -41.38
CA ARG A 32 -50.70 4.91 -40.37
C ARG A 32 -51.08 4.35 -38.99
N THR A 33 -52.10 3.49 -38.91
CA THR A 33 -52.49 2.88 -37.64
C THR A 33 -51.42 1.93 -37.10
N ASP A 34 -50.78 1.15 -37.96
CA ASP A 34 -49.73 0.20 -37.57
C ASP A 34 -48.50 0.95 -37.04
N LEU A 35 -48.11 2.06 -37.71
CA LEU A 35 -47.01 2.92 -37.24
C LEU A 35 -47.35 3.55 -35.89
N GLN A 36 -48.57 4.07 -35.70
CA GLN A 36 -49.01 4.62 -34.41
C GLN A 36 -48.98 3.58 -33.28
N GLN A 37 -49.41 2.34 -33.57
CA GLN A 37 -49.33 1.25 -32.60
C GLN A 37 -47.89 0.88 -32.28
N SER A 38 -47.00 0.87 -33.28
CA SER A 38 -45.57 0.58 -33.06
C SER A 38 -44.90 1.68 -32.22
N LEU A 39 -45.22 2.95 -32.46
CA LEU A 39 -44.72 4.08 -31.69
C LEU A 39 -45.18 4.01 -30.23
N ALA A 40 -46.46 3.74 -30.00
CA ALA A 40 -46.99 3.59 -28.65
C ALA A 40 -46.31 2.44 -27.88
N LYS A 41 -46.00 1.31 -28.54
CA LYS A 41 -45.24 0.20 -27.94
C LYS A 41 -43.81 0.60 -27.60
N ILE A 42 -43.15 1.37 -28.47
CA ILE A 42 -41.79 1.87 -28.22
C ILE A 42 -41.78 2.84 -27.05
N GLU A 43 -42.75 3.76 -26.97
CA GLU A 43 -42.89 4.70 -25.85
C GLU A 43 -43.07 3.98 -24.52
N GLN A 44 -43.93 2.95 -24.47
CA GLN A 44 -44.11 2.12 -23.27
C GLN A 44 -42.82 1.39 -22.86
N ALA A 45 -42.09 0.83 -23.84
CA ALA A 45 -40.82 0.18 -23.58
C ALA A 45 -39.75 1.17 -23.07
N GLN A 46 -39.72 2.40 -23.60
CA GLN A 46 -38.82 3.46 -23.15
C GLN A 46 -39.12 3.87 -21.70
N THR A 47 -40.38 4.03 -21.32
CA THR A 47 -40.76 4.32 -19.93
C THR A 47 -40.30 3.20 -18.99
N THR A 48 -40.53 1.95 -19.38
CA THR A 48 -40.13 0.79 -18.56
C THR A 48 -38.60 0.72 -18.40
N LEU A 49 -37.85 0.92 -19.48
CA LEU A 49 -36.38 0.94 -19.44
C LEU A 49 -35.86 2.09 -18.59
N PHE A 50 -36.49 3.26 -18.66
CA PHE A 50 -36.12 4.41 -17.83
C PHE A 50 -36.26 4.10 -16.34
N GLU A 51 -37.39 3.51 -15.93
CA GLU A 51 -37.61 3.08 -14.53
C GLU A 51 -36.57 2.05 -14.08
N GLN A 52 -36.26 1.06 -14.92
CA GLN A 52 -35.25 0.04 -14.62
C GLN A 52 -33.85 0.64 -14.47
N VAL A 53 -33.47 1.59 -15.33
CA VAL A 53 -32.18 2.27 -15.24
C VAL A 53 -32.10 3.08 -13.95
N GLN A 54 -33.14 3.82 -13.60
CA GLN A 54 -33.17 4.61 -12.37
C GLN A 54 -33.07 3.72 -11.12
N GLU A 55 -33.75 2.57 -11.11
CA GLU A 55 -33.60 1.60 -10.02
C GLU A 55 -32.17 1.04 -9.95
N MET A 56 -31.57 0.68 -11.08
CA MET A 56 -30.19 0.21 -11.13
C MET A 56 -29.20 1.26 -10.62
N GLU A 57 -29.36 2.54 -10.99
CA GLU A 57 -28.50 3.63 -10.52
C GLU A 57 -28.54 3.76 -8.99
N THR A 58 -29.73 3.73 -8.39
CA THR A 58 -29.86 3.81 -6.92
C THR A 58 -29.23 2.60 -6.22
N ARG A 59 -29.40 1.40 -6.78
CA ARG A 59 -28.80 0.16 -6.25
C ARG A 59 -27.28 0.16 -6.37
N VAL A 60 -26.74 0.63 -7.50
CA VAL A 60 -25.30 0.75 -7.72
C VAL A 60 -24.71 1.77 -6.76
N GLY A 61 -25.34 2.93 -6.59
CA GLY A 61 -24.87 3.94 -5.63
C GLY A 61 -24.77 3.42 -4.20
N ALA A 62 -25.82 2.73 -3.71
CA ALA A 62 -25.78 2.11 -2.38
C ALA A 62 -24.69 1.03 -2.25
N ASN A 63 -24.44 0.28 -3.32
CA ASN A 63 -23.36 -0.70 -3.35
C ASN A 63 -21.99 -0.04 -3.34
N GLU A 64 -21.80 1.04 -4.09
CA GLU A 64 -20.55 1.82 -4.10
C GLU A 64 -20.24 2.35 -2.70
N ASP A 65 -21.22 2.94 -2.01
CA ASP A 65 -21.06 3.43 -0.64
C ASP A 65 -20.63 2.31 0.34
N ASN A 66 -21.28 1.15 0.26
CA ASN A 66 -20.94 -0.02 1.07
C ASN A 66 -19.53 -0.56 0.76
N MET A 67 -19.16 -0.59 -0.53
CA MET A 67 -17.82 -1.02 -0.95
C MET A 67 -16.74 -0.07 -0.45
N VAL A 68 -16.98 1.24 -0.45
CA VAL A 68 -16.04 2.24 0.06
C VAL A 68 -15.80 2.05 1.57
N ASP A 69 -16.85 1.82 2.37
CA ASP A 69 -16.70 1.53 3.80
C ASP A 69 -15.93 0.22 4.04
N ALA A 70 -16.23 -0.84 3.28
CA ALA A 70 -15.53 -2.12 3.38
C ALA A 70 -14.03 -1.98 3.04
N VAL A 71 -13.68 -1.25 1.97
CA VAL A 71 -12.28 -0.98 1.60
C VAL A 71 -11.56 -0.19 2.69
N THR A 72 -12.23 0.79 3.30
CA THR A 72 -11.66 1.58 4.41
C THR A 72 -11.37 0.71 5.63
N ARG A 73 -12.26 -0.23 5.95
CA ARG A 73 -12.04 -1.19 7.04
C ARG A 73 -10.90 -2.16 6.74
N ILE A 74 -10.84 -2.71 5.52
CA ILE A 74 -9.76 -3.61 5.09
C ILE A 74 -8.41 -2.90 5.19
N THR A 75 -8.27 -1.70 4.67
CA THR A 75 -7.01 -0.94 4.76
C THR A 75 -6.61 -0.67 6.21
N THR A 76 -7.56 -0.37 7.09
CA THR A 76 -7.31 -0.23 8.53
C THR A 76 -6.80 -1.53 9.15
N MET A 77 -7.49 -2.64 8.89
CA MET A 77 -7.12 -3.97 9.39
C MET A 77 -5.75 -4.42 8.85
N GLU A 78 -5.44 -4.14 7.58
CA GLU A 78 -4.14 -4.45 6.98
C GLU A 78 -3.01 -3.70 7.69
N ASN A 79 -3.23 -2.42 8.01
CA ASN A 79 -2.28 -1.61 8.77
C ASN A 79 -2.10 -2.14 10.20
N GLU A 80 -3.18 -2.56 10.87
CA GLU A 80 -3.12 -3.19 12.19
C GLU A 80 -2.38 -4.53 12.16
N ILE A 81 -2.69 -5.41 11.20
CA ILE A 81 -2.01 -6.69 11.01
C ILE A 81 -0.52 -6.46 10.73
N LYS A 82 -0.17 -5.46 9.92
CA LYS A 82 1.23 -5.09 9.69
C LYS A 82 1.92 -4.65 10.98
N LEU A 83 1.28 -3.80 11.79
CA LEU A 83 1.81 -3.38 13.08
C LEU A 83 2.00 -4.58 14.02
N LEU A 84 1.01 -5.48 14.11
CA LEU A 84 1.07 -6.68 14.93
C LEU A 84 2.16 -7.66 14.46
N LYS A 85 2.36 -7.81 13.14
CA LYS A 85 3.47 -8.62 12.59
C LYS A 85 4.86 -8.04 12.94
N THR A 86 5.02 -6.73 13.07
CA THR A 86 6.28 -6.13 13.59
C THR A 86 6.46 -6.24 15.11
N ARG A 87 5.39 -6.63 15.81
CA ARG A 87 5.31 -6.86 17.26
C ARG A 87 5.21 -8.35 17.56
N GLY A 88 6.11 -9.16 16.98
CA GLY A 88 6.17 -10.60 17.22
C GLY A 88 6.06 -10.96 18.72
N PRO A 89 5.56 -12.17 19.05
CA PRO A 89 5.08 -12.55 20.39
C PRO A 89 6.15 -12.60 21.48
N ASP A 90 7.41 -12.27 21.18
CA ASP A 90 8.53 -12.33 22.10
C ASP A 90 9.45 -11.11 21.96
N LYS A 91 8.85 -9.91 21.91
CA LYS A 91 9.62 -8.68 22.06
C LYS A 91 9.84 -8.46 23.55
N THR A 92 10.88 -9.09 24.11
CA THR A 92 11.41 -8.69 25.41
C THR A 92 11.70 -7.20 25.37
N HIS A 93 10.88 -6.41 26.06
CA HIS A 93 11.06 -4.96 26.11
C HIS A 93 12.37 -4.63 26.83
N HIS A 94 13.12 -3.68 26.31
CA HIS A 94 14.26 -3.15 27.04
C HIS A 94 13.75 -2.46 28.32
N THR A 95 14.21 -2.90 29.48
CA THR A 95 13.93 -2.25 30.77
C THR A 95 15.03 -1.24 31.08
N VAL A 96 14.65 0.01 31.33
CA VAL A 96 15.60 1.07 31.73
C VAL A 96 15.65 1.18 33.25
N ALA A 97 16.75 0.73 33.84
CA ALA A 97 17.01 0.91 35.27
C ALA A 97 17.70 2.26 35.53
N LYS A 98 17.01 3.17 36.21
CA LYS A 98 17.56 4.48 36.61
C LYS A 98 18.23 4.36 37.99
N PHE A 99 19.54 4.62 38.04
CA PHE A 99 20.31 4.65 39.29
C PHE A 99 20.42 6.08 39.81
N LEU A 100 20.25 6.27 41.12
CA LEU A 100 20.47 7.57 41.76
C LEU A 100 21.95 7.97 41.73
N ASN A 101 22.86 7.00 41.91
CA ASN A 101 24.30 7.25 41.96
C ASN A 101 25.00 6.73 40.69
N TYR A 102 25.76 7.61 40.03
CA TYR A 102 26.59 7.25 38.88
C TYR A 102 27.57 6.09 39.18
N ARG A 103 28.19 6.09 40.37
CA ARG A 103 29.13 5.03 40.77
C ARG A 103 28.47 3.65 40.83
N GLN A 104 27.22 3.56 41.27
CA GLN A 104 26.47 2.30 41.33
C GLN A 104 26.12 1.81 39.92
N ARG A 105 25.66 2.71 39.03
CA ARG A 105 25.45 2.39 37.61
C ARG A 105 26.71 1.80 36.97
N GLU A 106 27.85 2.47 37.14
CA GLU A 106 29.12 2.00 36.55
C GLU A 106 29.60 0.68 37.17
N MET A 107 29.42 0.49 38.48
CA MET A 107 29.70 -0.77 39.16
C MET A 107 28.89 -1.92 38.55
N VAL A 108 27.58 -1.75 38.37
CA VAL A 108 26.71 -2.76 37.77
C VAL A 108 27.14 -3.07 36.34
N LEU A 109 27.39 -2.05 35.52
CA LEU A 109 27.84 -2.25 34.12
C LEU A 109 29.20 -2.97 34.05
N ARG A 110 30.13 -2.68 34.97
CA ARG A 110 31.41 -3.38 35.05
C ARG A 110 31.22 -4.85 35.43
N LEU A 111 30.51 -5.11 36.53
CA LEU A 111 30.24 -6.48 36.99
C LEU A 111 29.49 -7.31 35.94
N ALA A 112 28.59 -6.69 35.19
CA ALA A 112 27.86 -7.35 34.11
C ALA A 112 28.78 -7.80 32.96
N ARG A 113 29.84 -7.06 32.66
CA ARG A 113 30.84 -7.43 31.65
C ARG A 113 31.78 -8.52 32.16
N GLU A 114 32.19 -8.43 33.44
CA GLU A 114 33.10 -9.40 34.07
C GLU A 114 32.44 -10.77 34.25
N LYS A 115 31.15 -10.80 34.60
CA LYS A 115 30.40 -12.03 34.87
C LYS A 115 29.63 -12.57 33.66
N HIS A 116 29.86 -12.05 32.47
CA HIS A 116 29.17 -12.48 31.27
C HIS A 116 29.54 -13.94 30.90
N PRO A 117 28.58 -14.81 30.50
CA PRO A 117 27.17 -14.54 30.25
C PRO A 117 26.32 -14.50 31.53
N LEU A 118 25.30 -13.63 31.55
CA LEU A 118 24.33 -13.54 32.65
C LEU A 118 23.03 -14.25 32.26
N LEU A 119 22.49 -15.04 33.18
CA LEU A 119 21.23 -15.78 33.01
C LEU A 119 20.22 -15.32 34.06
N LEU A 120 18.97 -15.10 33.65
CA LEU A 120 17.81 -14.85 34.51
C LEU A 120 16.72 -15.84 34.07
N ASP A 121 16.34 -16.76 34.95
CA ASP A 121 15.35 -17.82 34.66
C ASP A 121 15.67 -18.55 33.34
N ASP A 122 16.92 -19.00 33.19
CA ASP A 122 17.51 -19.63 32.00
C ASP A 122 17.56 -18.76 30.73
N ASN A 123 17.10 -17.50 30.79
CA ASN A 123 17.19 -16.54 29.70
C ASN A 123 18.47 -15.69 29.79
N ARG A 124 19.20 -15.59 28.68
CA ARG A 124 20.41 -14.75 28.62
C ARG A 124 20.04 -13.28 28.63
N ILE A 125 20.53 -12.55 29.62
CA ILE A 125 20.34 -11.10 29.73
C ILE A 125 21.67 -10.35 29.52
N SER A 126 21.56 -9.10 29.06
CA SER A 126 22.70 -8.23 28.81
C SER A 126 22.41 -6.82 29.31
N PHE A 127 23.39 -6.21 29.97
CA PHE A 127 23.30 -4.83 30.45
C PHE A 127 24.10 -3.91 29.53
N TYR A 128 23.46 -2.84 29.07
CA TYR A 128 24.07 -1.80 28.25
C TYR A 128 23.82 -0.41 28.84
N PRO A 129 24.75 0.54 28.65
CA PRO A 129 24.47 1.94 28.97
C PRO A 129 23.36 2.49 28.06
N ASP A 130 22.44 3.25 28.65
CA ASP A 130 21.44 4.02 27.90
C ASP A 130 22.08 5.30 27.34
N TYR A 131 22.25 5.37 26.02
CA TYR A 131 22.89 6.47 25.30
C TYR A 131 21.86 7.15 24.39
N SER A 132 22.03 8.46 24.14
CA SER A 132 21.20 9.16 23.17
C SER A 132 21.36 8.55 21.76
N ALA A 133 20.32 8.67 20.93
CA ALA A 133 20.34 8.16 19.55
C ALA A 133 21.52 8.70 18.74
N GLU A 134 21.87 9.98 18.93
CA GLU A 134 23.04 10.60 18.31
C GLU A 134 24.35 9.94 18.76
N THR A 135 24.51 9.75 20.08
CA THR A 135 25.69 9.09 20.65
C THR A 135 25.83 7.67 20.10
N GLN A 136 24.74 6.92 20.03
CA GLN A 136 24.73 5.57 19.45
C GLN A 136 25.16 5.58 17.98
N ARG A 137 24.61 6.46 17.15
CA ARG A 137 25.01 6.61 15.73
C ARG A 137 26.51 6.89 15.62
N ASN A 138 27.02 7.83 16.41
CA ASN A 138 28.44 8.17 16.42
C ASN A 138 29.32 6.99 16.86
N MET A 139 28.89 6.20 17.85
CA MET A 139 29.62 4.99 18.28
C MET A 139 29.58 3.85 17.26
N LEU A 140 28.50 3.75 16.47
CA LEU A 140 28.33 2.78 15.38
C LEU A 140 29.20 3.13 14.17
N ALA A 141 29.47 4.42 13.93
CA ALA A 141 30.38 4.84 12.85
C ALA A 141 31.79 4.24 12.99
N TYR A 142 32.20 3.82 14.19
CA TYR A 142 33.47 3.13 14.43
C TYR A 142 33.44 1.62 14.15
N ASN A 143 32.31 1.03 13.74
CA ASN A 143 32.19 -0.43 13.62
C ASN A 143 33.18 -1.04 12.63
N GLU A 144 33.40 -0.38 11.49
CA GLU A 144 34.35 -0.85 10.48
C GLU A 144 35.79 -0.82 11.00
N VAL A 145 36.21 0.29 11.62
CA VAL A 145 37.57 0.40 12.19
C VAL A 145 37.76 -0.51 13.40
N LYS A 146 36.72 -0.76 14.22
CA LYS A 146 36.75 -1.75 15.30
C LYS A 146 36.95 -3.17 14.79
N LYS A 147 36.40 -3.50 13.62
CA LYS A 147 36.64 -4.78 12.96
C LYS A 147 38.11 -4.91 12.57
N LYS A 148 38.65 -3.91 11.86
CA LYS A 148 40.08 -3.87 11.48
C LYS A 148 41.02 -3.98 12.70
N LEU A 149 40.71 -3.27 13.80
CA LEU A 149 41.47 -3.36 15.05
C LEU A 149 41.43 -4.76 15.67
N ARG A 150 40.26 -5.43 15.63
CA ARG A 150 40.11 -6.80 16.13
C ARG A 150 40.90 -7.79 15.29
N ASP A 151 40.87 -7.64 13.97
CA ASP A 151 41.60 -8.50 13.04
C ASP A 151 43.12 -8.38 13.25
N LYS A 152 43.61 -7.19 13.62
CA LYS A 152 45.03 -6.96 14.01
C LYS A 152 45.34 -7.27 15.49
N ASN A 153 44.39 -7.81 16.25
CA ASN A 153 44.51 -8.10 17.68
C ASN A 153 44.93 -6.89 18.54
N ILE A 154 44.52 -5.68 18.14
CA ILE A 154 44.79 -4.44 18.86
C ILE A 154 43.67 -4.19 19.87
N GLU A 155 44.02 -4.00 21.14
CA GLU A 155 43.05 -3.68 22.18
C GLU A 155 42.44 -2.29 21.99
N TYR A 156 41.11 -2.22 22.08
CA TYR A 156 40.39 -0.96 22.04
C TYR A 156 39.23 -0.92 23.03
N ALA A 157 38.80 0.30 23.35
CA ALA A 157 37.62 0.56 24.17
C ALA A 157 36.89 1.80 23.66
N SER A 158 35.56 1.70 23.48
CA SER A 158 34.74 2.88 23.25
C SER A 158 34.55 3.68 24.55
N ARG A 159 34.68 5.00 24.45
CA ARG A 159 34.53 5.94 25.56
C ARG A 159 33.41 6.92 25.23
N TYR A 160 32.63 7.25 26.25
CA TYR A 160 31.62 8.30 26.14
C TYR A 160 32.25 9.65 25.79
N PRO A 161 31.60 10.50 24.97
CA PRO A 161 30.36 10.23 24.25
C PRO A 161 30.55 9.26 23.08
N ALA A 162 31.51 9.50 22.18
CA ALA A 162 31.78 8.60 21.05
C ALA A 162 33.25 8.70 20.62
N LYS A 163 34.16 8.39 21.54
CA LYS A 163 35.61 8.35 21.25
C LYS A 163 36.11 6.92 21.29
N LEU A 164 37.11 6.60 20.48
CA LEU A 164 37.74 5.28 20.49
C LEU A 164 39.12 5.35 21.13
N ARG A 165 39.32 4.61 22.22
CA ARG A 165 40.62 4.45 22.85
C ARG A 165 41.28 3.19 22.29
N VAL A 166 42.50 3.29 21.79
CA VAL A 166 43.26 2.18 21.21
C VAL A 166 44.59 2.05 21.94
N ARG A 167 45.01 0.82 22.25
CA ARG A 167 46.32 0.53 22.87
C ARG A 167 47.35 0.28 21.79
N HIS A 168 48.47 0.99 21.82
CA HIS A 168 49.60 0.79 20.90
C HIS A 168 50.90 1.13 21.63
N GLU A 169 51.90 0.25 21.54
CA GLU A 169 53.23 0.42 22.17
C GLU A 169 53.15 0.72 23.68
N GLY A 170 52.17 0.12 24.37
CA GLY A 170 51.97 0.33 25.81
C GLY A 170 51.27 1.65 26.17
N ALA A 171 51.04 2.55 25.22
CA ALA A 171 50.28 3.78 25.42
C ALA A 171 48.84 3.68 24.89
N PHE A 172 47.94 4.48 25.46
CA PHE A 172 46.57 4.62 24.96
C PHE A 172 46.43 5.90 24.13
N LYS A 173 46.04 5.75 22.87
CA LYS A 173 45.66 6.88 21.99
C LYS A 173 44.12 6.99 21.95
N LEU A 174 43.61 8.21 21.93
CA LEU A 174 42.17 8.49 21.90
C LEU A 174 41.81 9.22 20.61
N PHE A 175 40.85 8.68 19.87
CA PHE A 175 40.43 9.19 18.57
C PHE A 175 39.00 9.72 18.63
N SER A 176 38.75 10.83 17.95
CA SER A 176 37.45 11.52 17.93
C SER A 176 36.68 11.32 16.62
N SER A 177 37.29 10.70 15.61
CA SER A 177 36.61 10.27 14.39
C SER A 177 37.08 8.89 13.91
N PRO A 178 36.26 8.13 13.15
CA PRO A 178 36.69 6.89 12.51
C PRO A 178 37.84 7.10 11.52
N ALA A 179 37.84 8.22 10.78
CA ALA A 179 38.88 8.55 9.80
C ALA A 179 40.27 8.69 10.44
N GLU A 180 40.37 9.29 11.63
CA GLU A 180 41.64 9.35 12.37
C GLU A 180 42.16 7.96 12.73
N VAL A 181 41.27 7.04 13.13
CA VAL A 181 41.64 5.65 13.44
C VAL A 181 42.13 4.94 12.19
N GLU A 182 41.50 5.18 11.05
CA GLU A 182 41.90 4.58 9.78
C GLU A 182 43.25 5.08 9.29
N ASN A 183 43.51 6.38 9.39
CA ASN A 183 44.83 6.94 9.11
C ASN A 183 45.90 6.35 10.03
N PHE A 184 45.59 6.21 11.33
CA PHE A 184 46.47 5.56 12.28
C PHE A 184 46.72 4.08 11.93
N LEU A 185 45.69 3.34 11.49
CA LEU A 185 45.84 1.95 11.07
C LEU A 185 46.73 1.78 9.83
N ARG A 186 46.76 2.77 8.93
CA ARG A 186 47.67 2.80 7.77
C ARG A 186 49.12 3.01 8.20
N THR A 187 49.36 3.89 9.18
CA THR A 187 50.72 4.09 9.73
C THR A 187 51.29 2.88 10.46
N LEU A 188 50.50 1.82 10.68
CA LEU A 188 50.93 0.55 11.25
C LEU A 188 51.14 -0.54 10.19
N GLU A 189 50.81 -0.27 8.92
CA GLU A 189 51.00 -1.19 7.79
C GLU A 189 52.32 -0.94 7.04
N ASP A 190 52.96 0.20 7.30
CA ASP A 190 54.33 0.54 6.87
C ASP A 190 55.36 0.13 7.95
#